data_AF-A0A2E9QWH9-F1
#
_entry.id   AF-A0A2E9QWH9-F1
#
_cell.length_a   1.000
_cell.length_b   1.000
_cell.length_c   1.000
_cell.angle_alpha   90.00
_cell.angle_beta   90.00
_cell.angle_gamma   90.00
#
_symmetry.space_group_name_H-M   'P 1'
#
loop_
_entity.id
_entity.type
_entity.pdbx_description
1 polymer ?
#
loop_
_entity_poly.entity_id
_entity_poly.type
_entity_poly.pdbx_seq_one_letter_code
_entity_poly.pdbx_strand_id
1 'polypeptide(L)'
;MKSSYKDTCTPDITERIAQLETLCHRHTENRGMSWAAKKTRGQLRQAAEHIVRTVSPHIAIITGFFIPHAKATLHGKIIQGAAETDGPLGAVVLATSLHALGMKVRLVTDTHCEGTLKASLAATGLLESIPIDVITREEPRESEARQSEAQQSAVQQSEASEARQPRVNEARQPRVNEARQSEANEARQSGASEARQSGASEARQSGASEAMQPGASEARQSGASEARQSGASGNSPSPNPYSSHWSSFASPLTHVISIERVGPGQHGHCRNMRGEDISAFTTPLHHLFTSEYGWYRVGIGDGGNELGMGCLDREEVAAYVPHGETIHCCVEADALMVCGVSNWGGAALAAAIALMCGEGEKIAGNLTREVSERILERMVYEGPAVDGVSGEQRLCVDGLDWEAVHAPIMDEMYMICKGSSNQEE
;
A
#
# COMPACT_ATOMS: atom_id res chain seq x y z
N MET A 1 -23.91 -23.38 -0.76
CA MET A 1 -22.93 -24.40 -1.19
C MET A 1 -22.41 -25.12 0.04
N LYS A 2 -22.60 -26.44 0.14
CA LYS A 2 -22.23 -27.25 1.31
C LYS A 2 -20.84 -27.88 1.12
N SER A 3 -19.97 -27.70 2.12
CA SER A 3 -19.14 -28.77 2.71
C SER A 3 -18.06 -29.51 1.87
N SER A 4 -17.20 -28.81 1.11
CA SER A 4 -15.96 -29.46 0.59
C SER A 4 -14.65 -28.66 0.72
N TYR A 5 -14.61 -27.51 1.39
CA TYR A 5 -13.37 -26.70 1.54
C TYR A 5 -12.34 -27.26 2.53
N LYS A 6 -12.52 -28.51 3.02
CA LYS A 6 -11.54 -29.15 3.91
C LYS A 6 -10.42 -29.72 3.04
N ASP A 7 -9.26 -29.04 3.07
CA ASP A 7 -7.99 -29.32 2.38
C ASP A 7 -7.88 -28.91 0.90
N THR A 8 -8.22 -27.66 0.58
CA THR A 8 -8.01 -27.10 -0.78
C THR A 8 -6.61 -26.55 -1.05
N CYS A 9 -5.70 -26.52 -0.06
CA CYS A 9 -4.35 -25.98 -0.25
C CYS A 9 -3.35 -27.12 -0.49
N THR A 10 -3.27 -27.58 -1.74
CA THR A 10 -2.22 -28.52 -2.15
C THR A 10 -0.84 -27.87 -2.10
N PRO A 11 0.26 -28.64 -2.06
CA PRO A 11 1.61 -28.08 -2.21
C PRO A 11 1.78 -27.25 -3.49
N ASP A 12 1.15 -27.66 -4.60
CA ASP A 12 1.13 -26.91 -5.86
C ASP A 12 0.46 -25.53 -5.72
N ILE A 13 -0.74 -25.48 -5.13
CA ILE A 13 -1.45 -24.21 -4.89
C ILE A 13 -0.63 -23.31 -3.95
N THR A 14 0.00 -23.89 -2.92
CA THR A 14 0.86 -23.14 -2.00
C THR A 14 2.04 -22.50 -2.74
N GLU A 15 2.71 -23.26 -3.59
CA GLU A 15 3.85 -22.77 -4.36
C GLU A 15 3.44 -21.66 -5.35
N ARG A 16 2.32 -21.85 -6.07
CA ARG A 16 1.79 -20.84 -6.99
C ARG A 16 1.43 -19.54 -6.27
N ILE A 17 0.86 -19.62 -5.07
CA ILE A 17 0.58 -18.41 -4.27
C ILE A 17 1.88 -17.72 -3.82
N ALA A 18 2.91 -18.49 -3.46
CA ALA A 18 4.23 -17.92 -3.16
C ALA A 18 4.90 -17.25 -4.38
N GLN A 19 4.65 -17.78 -5.59
CA GLN A 19 5.07 -17.15 -6.85
C GLN A 19 4.34 -15.82 -7.09
N LEU A 20 3.02 -15.78 -6.90
CA LEU A 20 2.23 -14.54 -7.00
C LEU A 20 2.73 -13.46 -6.02
N GLU A 21 3.03 -13.85 -4.78
CA GLU A 21 3.55 -12.92 -3.77
C GLU A 21 4.95 -12.40 -4.16
N THR A 22 5.82 -13.29 -4.63
CA THR A 22 7.17 -12.92 -5.11
C THR A 22 7.09 -11.99 -6.31
N LEU A 23 6.11 -12.19 -7.20
CA LEU A 23 5.85 -11.31 -8.33
C LEU A 23 5.47 -9.89 -7.88
N CYS A 24 4.61 -9.77 -6.86
CA CYS A 24 4.20 -8.48 -6.29
C CYS A 24 5.34 -7.72 -5.59
N HIS A 25 6.37 -8.43 -5.12
CA HIS A 25 7.52 -7.82 -4.44
C HIS A 25 8.56 -7.21 -5.40
N ARG A 26 8.43 -7.40 -6.72
CA ARG A 26 9.28 -6.71 -7.70
C ARG A 26 9.14 -5.20 -7.51
N HIS A 27 10.19 -4.43 -7.76
CA HIS A 27 10.22 -2.96 -7.62
C HIS A 27 10.02 -2.41 -6.19
N THR A 28 9.87 -3.24 -5.15
CA THR A 28 9.81 -2.76 -3.76
C THR A 28 11.07 -1.99 -3.35
N GLU A 29 12.22 -2.28 -3.96
CA GLU A 29 13.49 -1.59 -3.75
C GLU A 29 13.42 -0.11 -4.17
N ASN A 30 12.64 0.20 -5.20
CA ASN A 30 12.47 1.58 -5.68
C ASN A 30 11.71 2.46 -4.67
N ARG A 31 10.95 1.82 -3.77
CA ARG A 31 10.17 2.46 -2.71
C ARG A 31 10.82 2.40 -1.32
N GLY A 32 11.98 1.75 -1.20
CA GLY A 32 12.61 1.49 0.10
C GLY A 32 11.87 0.44 0.94
N MET A 33 11.04 -0.39 0.30
CA MET A 33 10.11 -1.33 0.97
C MET A 33 10.53 -2.81 0.92
N SER A 34 11.69 -3.14 0.34
CA SER A 34 12.11 -4.55 0.23
C SER A 34 12.24 -5.28 1.58
N TRP A 35 12.54 -4.55 2.66
CA TRP A 35 12.58 -5.13 4.01
C TRP A 35 11.15 -5.46 4.51
N ALA A 36 10.20 -4.57 4.27
CA ALA A 36 8.81 -4.72 4.66
C ALA A 36 8.17 -5.88 3.88
N ALA A 37 8.39 -5.96 2.57
CA ALA A 37 7.96 -7.09 1.73
C ALA A 37 8.48 -8.45 2.24
N LYS A 38 9.71 -8.51 2.75
CA LYS A 38 10.24 -9.73 3.39
C LYS A 38 9.53 -10.03 4.71
N LYS A 39 9.23 -9.01 5.51
CA LYS A 39 8.54 -9.12 6.81
C LYS A 39 7.08 -9.55 6.65
N THR A 40 6.43 -9.17 5.56
CA THR A 40 5.03 -9.50 5.26
C THR A 40 4.85 -10.76 4.42
N ARG A 41 5.91 -11.52 4.15
CA ARG A 41 5.84 -12.72 3.31
C ARG A 41 4.91 -13.78 3.92
N GLY A 42 4.07 -14.38 3.09
CA GLY A 42 3.02 -15.32 3.47
C GLY A 42 1.66 -14.67 3.77
N GLN A 43 1.59 -13.34 3.87
CA GLN A 43 0.35 -12.66 4.20
C GLN A 43 -0.65 -12.61 3.02
N LEU A 44 -0.19 -12.72 1.77
CA LEU A 44 -1.08 -12.96 0.63
C LEU A 44 -1.89 -14.25 0.83
N ARG A 45 -1.20 -15.34 1.17
CA ARG A 45 -1.83 -16.64 1.44
C ARG A 45 -2.78 -16.54 2.63
N GLN A 46 -2.35 -15.89 3.72
CA GLN A 46 -3.16 -15.71 4.93
C GLN A 46 -4.48 -14.99 4.62
N ALA A 47 -4.43 -13.88 3.87
CA ALA A 47 -5.63 -13.13 3.48
C ALA A 47 -6.57 -13.96 2.60
N ALA A 48 -6.03 -14.64 1.57
CA ALA A 48 -6.81 -15.50 0.69
C ALA A 48 -7.48 -16.66 1.46
N GLU A 49 -6.73 -17.31 2.36
CA GLU A 49 -7.22 -18.41 3.18
C GLU A 49 -8.35 -17.98 4.11
N HIS A 50 -8.24 -16.79 4.73
CA HIS A 50 -9.29 -16.25 5.59
C HIS A 50 -10.59 -15.98 4.81
N ILE A 51 -10.48 -15.40 3.60
CA ILE A 51 -11.63 -15.14 2.72
C ILE A 51 -12.31 -16.45 2.32
N VAL A 52 -11.56 -17.44 1.84
CA VAL A 52 -12.10 -18.72 1.35
C VAL A 52 -12.73 -19.55 2.46
N ARG A 53 -12.19 -19.49 3.68
CA ARG A 53 -12.76 -20.19 4.85
C ARG A 53 -13.98 -19.51 5.43
N THR A 54 -14.21 -18.24 5.12
CA THR A 54 -15.35 -17.48 5.64
C THR A 54 -16.64 -17.95 4.96
N VAL A 55 -17.65 -18.27 5.77
CA VAL A 55 -18.97 -18.64 5.26
C VAL A 55 -19.66 -17.40 4.70
N SER A 56 -20.00 -17.43 3.40
CA SER A 56 -20.68 -16.33 2.69
C SER A 56 -19.95 -14.99 2.80
N PRO A 57 -18.73 -14.87 2.26
CA PRO A 57 -17.94 -13.65 2.40
C PRO A 57 -18.65 -12.47 1.73
N HIS A 58 -18.65 -11.33 2.44
CA HIS A 58 -19.11 -10.05 1.93
C HIS A 58 -18.00 -9.02 2.14
N ILE A 59 -17.43 -8.56 1.03
CA ILE A 59 -16.14 -7.88 1.01
C ILE A 59 -16.34 -6.44 0.54
N ALA A 60 -15.83 -5.48 1.30
CA ALA A 60 -15.68 -4.10 0.84
C ALA A 60 -14.23 -3.84 0.44
N ILE A 61 -14.01 -3.32 -0.76
CA ILE A 61 -12.68 -2.96 -1.26
C ILE A 61 -12.60 -1.44 -1.35
N ILE A 62 -11.76 -0.85 -0.52
CA ILE A 62 -11.48 0.57 -0.46
C ILE A 62 -10.29 0.88 -1.37
N THR A 63 -10.41 1.92 -2.19
CA THR A 63 -9.30 2.40 -2.99
C THR A 63 -9.44 3.88 -3.34
N GLY A 64 -8.35 4.47 -3.80
CA GLY A 64 -8.28 5.80 -4.36
C GLY A 64 -7.35 6.70 -3.57
N PHE A 65 -6.44 7.34 -4.29
CA PHE A 65 -5.47 8.28 -3.78
C PHE A 65 -5.50 9.53 -4.65
N PHE A 66 -5.72 10.70 -4.05
CA PHE A 66 -5.85 11.94 -4.79
C PHE A 66 -4.51 12.69 -4.86
N ILE A 67 -4.17 13.20 -6.05
CA ILE A 67 -2.95 13.95 -6.34
C ILE A 67 -3.31 15.42 -6.59
N PRO A 68 -3.25 16.31 -5.58
CA PRO A 68 -3.83 17.65 -5.69
C PRO A 68 -3.16 18.55 -6.72
N HIS A 69 -1.85 18.38 -6.92
CA HIS A 69 -1.06 19.22 -7.81
C HIS A 69 -1.11 18.76 -9.28
N ALA A 70 -1.64 17.57 -9.56
CA ALA A 70 -1.74 17.02 -10.90
C ALA A 70 -2.64 17.86 -11.81
N LYS A 71 -2.43 17.73 -13.11
CA LYS A 71 -3.29 18.33 -14.13
C LYS A 71 -3.72 17.25 -15.10
N ALA A 72 -5.03 17.07 -15.24
CA ALA A 72 -5.62 16.12 -16.17
C ALA A 72 -6.58 16.83 -17.11
N THR A 73 -6.94 16.16 -18.20
CA THR A 73 -7.94 16.61 -19.16
C THR A 73 -9.18 15.74 -19.04
N LEU A 74 -10.33 16.37 -18.85
CA LEU A 74 -11.64 15.72 -18.87
C LEU A 74 -12.58 16.48 -19.80
N HIS A 75 -13.18 15.79 -20.77
CA HIS A 75 -14.08 16.38 -21.77
C HIS A 75 -13.49 17.64 -22.45
N GLY A 76 -12.19 17.59 -22.79
CA GLY A 76 -11.48 18.70 -23.44
C GLY A 76 -11.15 19.89 -22.54
N LYS A 77 -11.34 19.79 -21.22
CA LYS A 77 -11.00 20.83 -20.24
C LYS A 77 -9.92 20.35 -19.29
N ILE A 78 -8.96 21.22 -18.99
CA ILE A 78 -7.95 20.96 -17.96
C ILE A 78 -8.62 21.10 -16.59
N ILE A 79 -8.45 20.09 -15.74
CA ILE A 79 -8.87 20.07 -14.35
C ILE A 79 -7.65 20.08 -13.43
N GLN A 80 -7.82 20.60 -12.21
CA GLN A 80 -6.78 20.63 -11.18
C GLN A 80 -7.03 19.50 -10.18
N GLY A 81 -6.00 18.69 -9.97
CA GLY A 81 -6.04 17.50 -9.15
C GLY A 81 -6.78 16.35 -9.83
N ALA A 82 -6.29 15.13 -9.60
CA ALA A 82 -6.85 13.91 -10.13
C ALA A 82 -6.54 12.75 -9.20
N ALA A 83 -7.34 11.69 -9.24
CA ALA A 83 -6.96 10.44 -8.60
C ALA A 83 -5.81 9.78 -9.38
N GLU A 84 -4.97 9.04 -8.68
CA GLU A 84 -3.91 8.30 -9.32
C GLU A 84 -4.39 6.97 -9.92
N THR A 85 -3.51 6.36 -10.72
CA THR A 85 -3.74 5.09 -11.40
C THR A 85 -3.44 3.85 -10.54
N ASP A 86 -2.63 3.98 -9.47
CA ASP A 86 -2.40 2.88 -8.54
C ASP A 86 -3.54 2.73 -7.53
N GLY A 87 -3.95 1.49 -7.29
CA GLY A 87 -5.13 1.13 -6.49
C GLY A 87 -6.36 0.73 -7.30
N PRO A 88 -7.01 1.66 -8.04
CA PRO A 88 -8.28 1.39 -8.69
C PRO A 88 -8.26 0.21 -9.68
N LEU A 89 -7.16 -0.03 -10.39
CA LEU A 89 -7.06 -1.15 -11.33
C LEU A 89 -7.10 -2.47 -10.57
N GLY A 90 -6.24 -2.62 -9.55
CA GLY A 90 -6.19 -3.82 -8.70
C GLY A 90 -7.49 -4.06 -7.95
N ALA A 91 -8.14 -2.99 -7.49
CA ALA A 91 -9.46 -3.06 -6.85
C ALA A 91 -10.54 -3.59 -7.79
N VAL A 92 -10.58 -3.11 -9.04
CA VAL A 92 -11.53 -3.60 -10.06
C VAL A 92 -11.23 -5.03 -10.47
N VAL A 93 -9.97 -5.39 -10.69
CA VAL A 93 -9.57 -6.78 -11.00
C VAL A 93 -9.97 -7.74 -9.87
N LEU A 94 -9.72 -7.35 -8.62
CA LEU A 94 -10.15 -8.13 -7.46
C LEU A 94 -11.67 -8.22 -7.37
N ALA A 95 -12.38 -7.10 -7.48
CA ALA A 95 -13.84 -7.07 -7.35
C ALA A 95 -14.53 -7.93 -8.42
N THR A 96 -14.13 -7.81 -9.68
CA THR A 96 -14.70 -8.58 -10.78
C THR A 96 -14.43 -10.07 -10.66
N SER A 97 -13.25 -10.44 -10.15
CA SER A 97 -12.90 -11.85 -9.88
C SER A 97 -13.70 -12.42 -8.72
N LEU A 98 -13.83 -11.69 -7.60
CA LEU A 98 -14.66 -12.10 -6.46
C LEU A 98 -16.14 -12.24 -6.88
N HIS A 99 -16.64 -11.32 -7.70
CA HIS A 99 -17.98 -11.39 -8.26
C HIS A 99 -18.16 -12.65 -9.14
N ALA A 100 -17.21 -12.96 -10.00
CA ALA A 100 -17.22 -14.17 -10.83
C ALA A 100 -17.16 -15.46 -9.99
N LEU A 101 -16.50 -15.44 -8.83
CA LEU A 101 -16.50 -16.54 -7.85
C LEU A 101 -17.81 -16.63 -7.03
N GLY A 102 -18.77 -15.72 -7.25
CA GLY A 102 -20.06 -15.71 -6.56
C GLY A 102 -20.01 -15.11 -5.16
N MET A 103 -18.94 -14.39 -4.82
CA MET A 103 -18.81 -13.70 -3.54
C MET A 103 -19.51 -12.34 -3.59
N LYS A 104 -20.07 -11.88 -2.46
CA LYS A 104 -20.63 -10.53 -2.38
C LYS A 104 -19.48 -9.55 -2.25
N VAL A 105 -19.43 -8.58 -3.15
CA VAL A 105 -18.35 -7.60 -3.18
C VAL A 105 -18.89 -6.23 -3.53
N ARG A 106 -18.25 -5.21 -2.98
CA ARG A 106 -18.50 -3.81 -3.27
C ARG A 106 -17.21 -3.03 -3.28
N LEU A 107 -17.19 -1.98 -4.09
CA LEU A 107 -16.11 -1.01 -4.13
C LEU A 107 -16.49 0.19 -3.26
N VAL A 108 -15.51 0.79 -2.59
CA VAL A 108 -15.70 1.95 -1.73
C VAL A 108 -14.63 2.98 -2.08
N THR A 109 -15.04 4.22 -2.30
CA THR A 109 -14.14 5.33 -2.58
C THR A 109 -14.72 6.65 -2.09
N ASP A 110 -14.06 7.76 -2.39
CA ASP A 110 -14.56 9.10 -2.11
C ASP A 110 -14.92 9.87 -3.37
N THR A 111 -15.49 11.06 -3.19
CA THR A 111 -15.94 11.93 -4.28
C THR A 111 -14.81 12.39 -5.20
N HIS A 112 -13.56 12.43 -4.73
CA HIS A 112 -12.42 12.83 -5.54
C HIS A 112 -11.97 11.71 -6.49
N CYS A 113 -12.14 10.46 -6.07
CA CYS A 113 -11.73 9.27 -6.83
C CYS A 113 -12.89 8.55 -7.54
N GLU A 114 -14.13 9.01 -7.35
CA GLU A 114 -15.35 8.40 -7.92
C GLU A 114 -15.28 8.22 -9.43
N GLY A 115 -14.95 9.28 -10.17
CA GLY A 115 -14.95 9.26 -11.63
C GLY A 115 -13.98 8.23 -12.19
N THR A 116 -12.78 8.18 -11.59
CA THR A 116 -11.74 7.19 -11.86
C THR A 116 -12.25 5.78 -11.66
N LEU A 117 -12.77 5.47 -10.47
CA LEU A 117 -13.20 4.10 -10.13
C LEU A 117 -14.41 3.64 -10.95
N LYS A 118 -15.36 4.55 -11.23
CA LYS A 118 -16.50 4.26 -12.12
C LYS A 118 -16.06 3.94 -13.54
N ALA A 119 -15.14 4.73 -14.11
CA ALA A 119 -14.60 4.47 -15.45
C ALA A 119 -13.86 3.13 -15.52
N SER A 120 -13.07 2.81 -14.48
CA SER A 120 -12.38 1.52 -14.36
C SER A 120 -13.35 0.35 -14.32
N LEU A 121 -14.40 0.39 -13.49
CA LEU A 121 -15.39 -0.69 -13.41
C LEU A 121 -16.20 -0.80 -14.71
N ALA A 122 -16.55 0.33 -15.34
CA ALA A 122 -17.26 0.35 -16.62
C ALA A 122 -16.49 -0.35 -17.75
N ALA A 123 -15.15 -0.36 -17.70
CA ALA A 123 -14.30 -1.10 -18.65
C ALA A 123 -14.51 -2.63 -18.63
N THR A 124 -15.14 -3.15 -17.57
CA THR A 124 -15.43 -4.58 -17.38
C THR A 124 -16.87 -4.95 -17.70
N GLY A 125 -17.75 -3.96 -17.95
CA GLY A 125 -19.18 -4.18 -18.17
C GLY A 125 -19.97 -4.50 -16.90
N LEU A 126 -19.37 -4.37 -15.71
CA LEU A 126 -19.99 -4.74 -14.43
C LEU A 126 -20.40 -3.55 -13.55
N LEU A 127 -20.50 -2.34 -14.12
CA LEU A 127 -20.87 -1.12 -13.38
C LEU A 127 -22.23 -1.24 -12.67
N GLU A 128 -23.20 -1.91 -13.28
CA GLU A 128 -24.54 -2.12 -12.69
C GLU A 128 -24.58 -3.35 -11.76
N SER A 129 -23.58 -4.23 -11.83
CA SER A 129 -23.55 -5.51 -11.10
C SER A 129 -22.77 -5.43 -9.79
N ILE A 130 -21.73 -4.59 -9.73
CA ILE A 130 -20.89 -4.40 -8.55
C ILE A 130 -21.13 -2.98 -8.03
N PRO A 131 -21.71 -2.81 -6.82
CA PRO A 131 -21.99 -1.49 -6.28
C PRO A 131 -20.69 -0.75 -5.94
N ILE A 132 -20.70 0.56 -6.20
CA ILE A 132 -19.67 1.51 -5.77
C ILE A 132 -20.31 2.44 -4.73
N ASP A 133 -19.81 2.38 -3.49
CA ASP A 133 -20.17 3.36 -2.47
C ASP A 133 -19.22 4.55 -2.53
N VAL A 134 -19.76 5.71 -2.84
CA VAL A 134 -19.00 6.97 -2.87
C VAL A 134 -19.28 7.74 -1.59
N ILE A 135 -18.25 7.90 -0.78
CA ILE A 135 -18.38 8.50 0.54
C ILE A 135 -17.89 9.94 0.47
N THR A 136 -18.84 10.85 0.66
CA THR A 136 -18.56 12.27 0.75
C THR A 136 -18.05 12.58 2.15
N ARG A 137 -16.99 13.35 2.23
CA ARG A 137 -16.52 13.90 3.50
C ARG A 137 -17.56 14.88 4.04
N GLU A 138 -18.00 14.69 5.28
CA GLU A 138 -18.74 15.71 6.00
C GLU A 138 -17.79 16.86 6.39
N GLU A 139 -18.16 18.10 6.07
CA GLU A 139 -17.39 19.25 6.56
C GLU A 139 -17.44 19.30 8.09
N PRO A 140 -16.31 19.56 8.77
CA PRO A 140 -16.32 19.68 10.22
C PRO A 140 -17.28 20.77 10.64
N ARG A 141 -18.12 20.50 11.66
CA ARG A 141 -18.99 21.53 12.23
C ARG A 141 -18.09 22.64 12.78
N GLU A 142 -18.48 23.92 12.63
CA GLU A 142 -17.66 25.09 13.03
C GLU A 142 -17.05 25.00 14.45
N SER A 143 -17.66 24.24 15.36
CA SER A 143 -17.16 24.00 16.71
C SER A 143 -15.90 23.13 16.77
N GLU A 144 -15.74 22.17 15.87
CA GLU A 144 -14.61 21.23 15.81
C GLU A 144 -13.41 21.87 15.10
N ALA A 145 -13.65 22.67 14.06
CA ALA A 145 -12.61 23.45 13.38
C ALA A 145 -11.89 24.42 14.34
N ARG A 146 -12.64 25.08 15.23
CA ARG A 146 -12.05 25.98 16.26
C ARG A 146 -11.23 25.23 17.30
N GLN A 147 -11.55 23.96 17.59
CA GLN A 147 -10.78 23.12 18.50
C GLN A 147 -9.50 22.60 17.85
N SER A 148 -9.55 22.20 16.57
CA SER A 148 -8.36 21.79 15.82
C SER A 148 -7.39 22.95 15.59
N GLU A 149 -7.89 24.16 15.30
CA GLU A 149 -7.07 25.37 15.19
C GLU A 149 -6.40 25.74 16.52
N ALA A 150 -7.12 25.58 17.64
CA ALA A 150 -6.56 25.80 18.97
C ALA A 150 -5.50 24.76 19.34
N GLN A 151 -5.69 23.49 18.97
CA GLN A 151 -4.70 22.43 19.17
C GLN A 151 -3.47 22.59 18.27
N GLN A 152 -3.64 22.96 16.99
CA GLN A 152 -2.52 23.26 16.09
C GLN A 152 -1.71 24.47 16.57
N SER A 153 -2.39 25.51 17.06
CA SER A 153 -1.74 26.68 17.65
C SER A 153 -0.96 26.33 18.93
N ALA A 154 -1.46 25.39 19.74
CA ALA A 154 -0.78 24.94 20.96
C ALA A 154 0.48 24.10 20.65
N VAL A 155 0.43 23.23 19.64
CA VAL A 155 1.58 22.40 19.23
C VAL A 155 2.70 23.28 18.63
N GLN A 156 2.36 24.25 17.78
CA GLN A 156 3.33 25.21 17.24
C GLN A 156 3.97 26.08 18.34
N GLN A 157 3.21 26.44 19.38
CA GLN A 157 3.75 27.17 20.53
C GLN A 157 4.66 26.31 21.42
N SER A 158 4.39 25.01 21.57
CA SER A 158 5.28 24.10 22.32
C SER A 158 6.60 23.88 21.59
N GLU A 159 6.59 23.66 20.28
CA GLU A 159 7.81 23.46 19.48
C GLU A 159 8.69 24.73 19.45
N ALA A 160 8.07 25.91 19.39
CA ALA A 160 8.79 27.19 19.49
C ALA A 160 9.38 27.45 20.89
N SER A 161 8.82 26.83 21.94
CA SER A 161 9.33 26.95 23.31
C SER A 161 10.50 26.01 23.60
N GLU A 162 10.52 24.81 23.01
CA GLU A 162 11.65 23.87 23.12
C GLU A 162 12.90 24.37 22.37
N ALA A 163 12.72 25.09 21.27
CA ALA A 163 13.82 25.73 20.54
C ALA A 163 14.48 26.93 21.29
N ARG A 164 13.96 27.33 22.46
CA ARG A 164 14.41 28.52 23.22
C ARG A 164 15.01 28.23 24.61
N GLN A 165 15.52 27.03 24.87
CA GLN A 165 16.32 26.81 26.08
C GLN A 165 17.79 27.27 25.88
N PRO A 166 18.33 28.18 26.71
CA PRO A 166 19.71 28.61 26.59
C PRO A 166 20.67 27.55 27.18
N ARG A 167 21.68 27.15 26.40
CA ARG A 167 22.82 26.38 26.92
C ARG A 167 23.56 27.20 27.97
N VAL A 168 23.67 26.67 29.19
CA VAL A 168 24.43 27.26 30.29
C VAL A 168 25.93 27.09 30.00
N ASN A 169 26.66 28.22 29.94
CA ASN A 169 28.12 28.26 29.87
C ASN A 169 28.73 28.01 31.26
N GLU A 170 29.63 27.03 31.39
CA GLU A 170 30.62 27.00 32.47
C GLU A 170 31.98 27.47 31.95
N ALA A 171 32.50 28.53 32.55
CA ALA A 171 33.84 29.05 32.35
C ALA A 171 34.73 28.73 33.56
N ARG A 172 35.93 28.19 33.33
CA ARG A 172 37.06 28.23 34.28
C ARG A 172 38.43 28.35 33.57
N GLN A 173 38.87 29.60 33.45
CA GLN A 173 40.18 30.23 33.74
C GLN A 173 41.56 29.65 33.28
N PRO A 174 42.59 30.52 33.17
CA PRO A 174 43.63 30.44 32.13
C PRO A 174 45.01 29.96 32.64
N ARG A 175 45.88 29.54 31.71
CA ARG A 175 47.33 29.54 31.90
C ARG A 175 48.06 30.06 30.66
N VAL A 176 49.19 30.70 30.96
CA VAL A 176 49.98 31.63 30.16
C VAL A 176 51.27 30.94 29.68
N ASN A 177 51.77 31.45 28.53
CA ASN A 177 53.16 31.54 28.04
C ASN A 177 53.65 30.70 26.83
N GLU A 178 54.00 31.50 25.81
CA GLU A 178 55.28 31.56 25.06
C GLU A 178 55.50 30.79 23.74
N ALA A 179 55.41 31.58 22.66
CA ALA A 179 56.47 31.89 21.67
C ALA A 179 56.97 30.82 20.68
N ARG A 180 56.78 31.11 19.38
CA ARG A 180 57.77 31.31 18.27
C ARG A 180 57.04 31.21 16.91
N GLN A 181 57.04 32.26 16.06
CA GLN A 181 57.92 32.46 14.87
C GLN A 181 58.03 31.19 13.98
N SER A 182 57.88 31.19 12.65
CA SER A 182 57.86 32.21 11.59
C SER A 182 57.60 31.51 10.23
N GLU A 183 57.31 32.30 9.19
CA GLU A 183 57.52 32.04 7.73
C GLU A 183 56.57 31.04 7.02
N ALA A 184 55.70 31.48 6.10
CA ALA A 184 55.92 31.95 4.71
C ALA A 184 56.21 30.81 3.70
N ASN A 185 55.27 30.50 2.79
CA ASN A 185 55.44 30.82 1.37
C ASN A 185 54.24 30.43 0.49
N GLU A 186 54.10 31.23 -0.56
CA GLU A 186 53.11 31.17 -1.63
C GLU A 186 53.41 30.09 -2.71
N ALA A 187 52.40 29.93 -3.57
CA ALA A 187 52.50 29.83 -5.03
C ALA A 187 52.45 28.44 -5.71
N ARG A 188 51.26 28.22 -6.31
CA ARG A 188 50.98 28.05 -7.75
C ARG A 188 51.52 26.83 -8.54
N GLN A 189 50.52 26.18 -9.15
CA GLN A 189 50.37 25.78 -10.56
C GLN A 189 51.32 24.73 -11.18
N SER A 190 50.72 23.64 -11.67
CA SER A 190 50.63 23.24 -13.10
C SER A 190 50.08 21.81 -13.17
N GLY A 191 49.05 21.53 -13.97
CA GLY A 191 49.17 20.98 -15.34
C GLY A 191 48.59 19.56 -15.31
N ALA A 192 47.47 19.27 -15.97
CA ALA A 192 47.40 18.56 -17.26
C ALA A 192 48.27 17.27 -17.28
N SER A 193 47.80 16.08 -17.64
CA SER A 193 46.78 15.67 -18.61
C SER A 193 46.74 14.13 -18.69
N GLU A 194 45.68 13.63 -19.33
CA GLU A 194 45.61 12.39 -20.12
C GLU A 194 45.48 11.01 -19.45
N ALA A 195 44.24 10.48 -19.55
CA ALA A 195 43.86 9.25 -20.26
C ALA A 195 44.87 8.08 -20.32
N ARG A 196 44.43 6.89 -19.89
CA ARG A 196 43.97 5.82 -20.81
C ARG A 196 43.57 4.55 -20.05
N GLN A 197 42.66 3.84 -20.73
CA GLN A 197 42.10 2.53 -20.45
C GLN A 197 43.15 1.43 -20.29
N SER A 198 42.82 0.37 -19.56
CA SER A 198 42.67 -1.00 -20.08
C SER A 198 42.83 -2.03 -18.95
N GLY A 199 42.21 -3.20 -19.14
CA GLY A 199 42.67 -4.43 -18.50
C GLY A 199 41.61 -5.20 -17.74
N ALA A 200 40.80 -5.96 -18.48
CA ALA A 200 40.13 -7.13 -17.93
C ALA A 200 41.16 -8.23 -17.60
N SER A 201 40.90 -9.01 -16.56
CA SER A 201 41.38 -10.39 -16.47
C SER A 201 40.40 -11.25 -15.67
N GLU A 202 39.94 -12.30 -16.34
CA GLU A 202 39.21 -13.42 -15.79
C GLU A 202 40.11 -14.25 -14.84
N ALA A 203 39.52 -14.86 -13.81
CA ALA A 203 39.96 -16.15 -13.32
C ALA A 203 38.78 -16.95 -12.73
N ARG A 204 38.68 -18.19 -13.18
CA ARG A 204 37.63 -19.16 -12.95
C ARG A 204 37.78 -19.90 -11.61
N GLN A 205 36.61 -20.31 -11.10
CA GLN A 205 36.26 -21.59 -10.46
C GLN A 205 37.27 -22.35 -9.58
N SER A 206 36.82 -22.67 -8.36
CA SER A 206 36.69 -24.05 -7.88
C SER A 206 35.72 -24.09 -6.68
N GLY A 207 34.85 -25.10 -6.66
CA GLY A 207 33.91 -25.35 -5.56
C GLY A 207 34.41 -26.41 -4.59
N ALA A 208 33.74 -26.51 -3.44
CA ALA A 208 33.12 -27.75 -2.93
C ALA A 208 32.58 -27.51 -1.51
N SER A 209 31.28 -27.75 -1.38
CA SER A 209 30.54 -28.44 -0.32
C SER A 209 31.06 -28.43 1.12
N GLU A 210 30.20 -28.00 2.05
CA GLU A 210 29.98 -28.74 3.29
C GLU A 210 28.50 -28.65 3.72
N ALA A 211 27.96 -29.81 4.09
CA ALA A 211 26.59 -30.03 4.48
C ALA A 211 26.38 -29.74 5.97
N MET A 212 25.27 -29.09 6.33
CA MET A 212 24.70 -29.16 7.68
C MET A 212 23.23 -29.53 7.59
N GLN A 213 22.91 -30.64 8.26
CA GLN A 213 21.56 -31.17 8.50
C GLN A 213 20.80 -30.27 9.49
N PRO A 214 19.45 -30.27 9.45
CA PRO A 214 18.62 -29.32 10.19
C PRO A 214 18.36 -29.77 11.63
N GLY A 215 18.56 -28.84 12.57
CA GLY A 215 18.14 -28.99 13.96
C GLY A 215 16.66 -28.64 14.12
N ALA A 216 15.88 -29.60 14.61
CA ALA A 216 14.51 -29.41 15.05
C ALA A 216 14.43 -28.30 16.12
N SER A 217 13.53 -27.34 15.94
CA SER A 217 13.11 -26.42 17.00
C SER A 217 11.59 -26.40 17.06
N GLU A 218 11.12 -26.61 18.28
CA GLU A 218 9.76 -26.96 18.65
C GLU A 218 8.77 -25.83 18.37
N ALA A 219 7.59 -26.24 17.88
CA ALA A 219 6.42 -25.39 17.77
C ALA A 219 6.03 -24.86 19.16
N ARG A 220 6.26 -23.56 19.38
CA ARG A 220 5.62 -22.84 20.48
C ARG A 220 4.23 -22.40 20.04
N GLN A 221 3.22 -23.03 20.64
CA GLN A 221 1.86 -22.52 20.69
C GLN A 221 1.86 -21.19 21.45
N SER A 222 1.61 -20.07 20.78
CA SER A 222 1.21 -18.83 21.45
C SER A 222 -0.30 -18.84 21.63
N GLY A 223 -0.72 -19.02 22.88
CA GLY A 223 -2.10 -18.93 23.32
C GLY A 223 -2.68 -17.53 23.15
N ALA A 224 -4.01 -17.49 23.17
CA ALA A 224 -4.82 -16.28 23.17
C ALA A 224 -4.33 -15.26 24.21
N SER A 225 -3.98 -14.06 23.75
CA SER A 225 -3.74 -12.91 24.62
C SER A 225 -5.08 -12.32 25.05
N GLU A 226 -5.41 -12.54 26.32
CA GLU A 226 -6.45 -11.82 27.05
C GLU A 226 -6.23 -10.31 26.92
N ALA A 227 -7.29 -9.60 26.56
CA ALA A 227 -7.33 -8.15 26.49
C ALA A 227 -6.95 -7.53 27.85
N ARG A 228 -5.77 -6.90 27.92
CA ARG A 228 -5.42 -6.03 29.03
C ARG A 228 -6.12 -4.69 28.84
N GLN A 229 -7.17 -4.46 29.62
CA GLN A 229 -7.73 -3.14 29.84
C GLN A 229 -6.73 -2.31 30.66
N SER A 230 -6.00 -1.41 30.00
CA SER A 230 -5.40 -0.26 30.67
C SER A 230 -6.40 0.90 30.60
N GLY A 231 -6.93 1.28 31.77
CA GLY A 231 -7.81 2.43 31.91
C GLY A 231 -7.11 3.73 31.51
N ALA A 232 -7.67 4.39 30.52
CA ALA A 232 -7.52 5.82 30.29
C ALA A 232 -8.93 6.42 30.23
N SER A 233 -9.10 7.52 30.97
CA SER A 233 -10.36 8.18 31.24
C SER A 233 -11.09 8.67 29.98
N GLY A 234 -12.35 8.28 29.85
CA GLY A 234 -13.47 9.18 29.54
C GLY A 234 -13.40 9.98 28.23
N ASN A 235 -13.54 9.30 27.10
CA ASN A 235 -14.38 9.76 26.00
C ASN A 235 -14.74 8.54 25.15
N SER A 236 -15.97 8.02 25.29
CA SER A 236 -16.48 7.04 24.33
C SER A 236 -16.51 7.72 22.96
N PRO A 237 -15.86 7.17 21.91
CA PRO A 237 -15.90 7.79 20.61
C PRO A 237 -17.37 7.88 20.16
N SER A 238 -17.80 9.06 19.74
CA SER A 238 -19.11 9.26 19.14
C SER A 238 -19.31 8.24 18.01
N PRO A 239 -20.51 7.63 17.85
CA PRO A 239 -20.74 6.66 16.80
C PRO A 239 -20.39 7.28 15.44
N ASN A 240 -19.45 6.64 14.75
CA ASN A 240 -18.96 7.09 13.46
C ASN A 240 -20.12 7.14 12.44
N PRO A 241 -20.39 8.29 11.79
CA PRO A 241 -21.48 8.41 10.81
C PRO A 241 -21.28 7.46 9.62
N TYR A 242 -20.03 7.14 9.26
CA TYR A 242 -19.71 6.34 8.08
C TYR A 242 -19.98 4.84 8.28
N SER A 243 -19.56 4.23 9.40
CA SER A 243 -19.63 2.75 9.57
C SER A 243 -21.05 2.20 9.82
N SER A 244 -21.96 3.05 10.32
CA SER A 244 -23.34 2.65 10.63
C SER A 244 -24.10 2.15 9.39
N HIS A 245 -23.84 2.74 8.22
CA HIS A 245 -24.48 2.36 6.96
C HIS A 245 -24.22 0.89 6.59
N TRP A 246 -22.96 0.44 6.64
CA TRP A 246 -22.58 -0.92 6.24
C TRP A 246 -22.91 -1.98 7.27
N SER A 247 -22.93 -1.62 8.56
CA SER A 247 -23.35 -2.54 9.63
C SER A 247 -24.84 -2.91 9.55
N SER A 248 -25.65 -2.08 8.87
CA SER A 248 -27.10 -2.27 8.73
C SER A 248 -27.50 -3.24 7.62
N PHE A 249 -26.55 -3.78 6.86
CA PHE A 249 -26.87 -4.67 5.75
C PHE A 249 -27.46 -5.99 6.23
N ALA A 250 -28.48 -6.48 5.51
CA ALA A 250 -29.05 -7.81 5.73
C ALA A 250 -27.99 -8.94 5.67
N SER A 251 -26.87 -8.68 5.01
CA SER A 251 -25.65 -9.48 5.05
C SER A 251 -24.51 -8.56 5.47
N PRO A 252 -24.06 -8.60 6.74
CA PRO A 252 -22.96 -7.76 7.21
C PRO A 252 -21.67 -7.98 6.42
N LEU A 253 -20.81 -6.97 6.40
CA LEU A 253 -19.44 -7.13 5.89
C LEU A 253 -18.68 -8.14 6.75
N THR A 254 -17.84 -8.93 6.11
CA THR A 254 -16.91 -9.85 6.78
C THR A 254 -15.46 -9.43 6.60
N HIS A 255 -15.15 -8.73 5.51
CA HIS A 255 -13.82 -8.24 5.20
C HIS A 255 -13.86 -6.80 4.70
N VAL A 256 -12.81 -6.07 5.04
CA VAL A 256 -12.49 -4.79 4.43
C VAL A 256 -11.07 -4.88 3.90
N ILE A 257 -10.91 -4.60 2.61
CA ILE A 257 -9.63 -4.62 1.91
C ILE A 257 -9.32 -3.20 1.49
N SER A 258 -8.13 -2.71 1.76
CA SER A 258 -7.63 -1.43 1.25
C SER A 258 -6.58 -1.70 0.19
N ILE A 259 -6.68 -1.02 -0.95
CA ILE A 259 -5.67 -1.05 -2.01
C ILE A 259 -5.35 0.39 -2.38
N GLU A 260 -4.12 0.83 -2.08
CA GLU A 260 -3.66 2.18 -2.35
C GLU A 260 -4.61 3.26 -1.82
N ARG A 261 -4.91 3.14 -0.52
CA ARG A 261 -5.67 4.16 0.19
C ARG A 261 -4.82 4.72 1.30
N VAL A 262 -4.51 6.01 1.21
CA VAL A 262 -3.82 6.73 2.28
C VAL A 262 -4.56 6.61 3.62
N GLY A 263 -3.78 6.37 4.67
CA GLY A 263 -4.22 6.39 6.06
C GLY A 263 -3.68 7.58 6.84
N PRO A 264 -4.25 7.87 8.02
CA PRO A 264 -3.73 8.92 8.88
C PRO A 264 -2.40 8.48 9.50
N GLY A 265 -1.47 9.43 9.64
CA GLY A 265 -0.29 9.25 10.50
C GLY A 265 -0.62 9.45 11.98
N GLN A 266 0.41 9.45 12.83
CA GLN A 266 0.27 9.56 14.30
C GLN A 266 -0.54 10.78 14.79
N HIS A 267 -0.54 11.86 14.01
CA HIS A 267 -1.27 13.09 14.34
C HIS A 267 -2.62 13.22 13.62
N GLY A 268 -3.15 12.13 13.04
CA GLY A 268 -4.47 12.11 12.39
C GLY A 268 -4.51 12.65 10.95
N HIS A 269 -3.41 13.18 10.44
CA HIS A 269 -3.31 13.74 9.09
C HIS A 269 -2.96 12.66 8.06
N CYS A 270 -3.66 12.65 6.94
CA CYS A 270 -3.31 11.87 5.75
C CYS A 270 -2.28 12.63 4.92
N ARG A 271 -1.15 12.00 4.60
CA ARG A 271 -0.05 12.62 3.85
C ARG A 271 0.33 11.81 2.64
N ASN A 272 0.74 12.50 1.58
CA ASN A 272 1.33 11.84 0.42
C ASN A 272 2.82 11.55 0.61
N MET A 273 3.43 10.88 -0.37
CA MET A 273 4.85 10.50 -0.35
C MET A 273 5.83 11.70 -0.30
N ARG A 274 5.37 12.92 -0.58
CA ARG A 274 6.17 14.17 -0.41
C ARG A 274 6.03 14.77 1.00
N GLY A 275 5.29 14.13 1.90
CA GLY A 275 5.01 14.66 3.24
C GLY A 275 3.94 15.75 3.28
N GLU A 276 3.27 16.02 2.16
CA GLU A 276 2.23 17.06 2.08
C GLU A 276 0.92 16.54 2.70
N ASP A 277 0.26 17.38 3.49
CA ASP A 277 -1.06 17.06 4.03
C ASP A 277 -2.11 17.10 2.92
N ILE A 278 -2.73 15.95 2.67
CA ILE A 278 -3.81 15.77 1.70
C ILE A 278 -5.14 15.43 2.37
N SER A 279 -5.23 15.59 3.70
CA SER A 279 -6.44 15.29 4.48
C SER A 279 -7.66 16.00 3.91
N ALA A 280 -7.51 17.22 3.37
CA ALA A 280 -8.55 17.98 2.66
C ALA A 280 -9.27 17.15 1.58
N PHE A 281 -8.53 16.30 0.88
CA PHE A 281 -8.97 15.50 -0.27
C PHE A 281 -9.16 14.02 0.08
N THR A 282 -9.09 13.66 1.36
CA THR A 282 -9.17 12.27 1.82
C THR A 282 -10.33 12.12 2.78
N THR A 283 -11.42 11.49 2.32
CA THR A 283 -12.48 11.03 3.23
C THR A 283 -11.91 10.03 4.24
N PRO A 284 -12.24 10.10 5.54
CA PRO A 284 -11.63 9.27 6.60
C PRO A 284 -12.14 7.82 6.60
N LEU A 285 -11.91 7.10 5.50
CA LEU A 285 -12.27 5.69 5.33
C LEU A 285 -11.48 4.74 6.22
N HIS A 286 -10.40 5.22 6.85
CA HIS A 286 -9.65 4.51 7.87
C HIS A 286 -10.53 4.06 9.06
N HIS A 287 -11.64 4.74 9.30
CA HIS A 287 -12.59 4.32 10.34
C HIS A 287 -13.24 2.96 10.06
N LEU A 288 -13.17 2.44 8.83
CA LEU A 288 -13.59 1.07 8.54
C LEU A 288 -12.60 0.05 9.13
N PHE A 289 -11.31 0.38 9.19
CA PHE A 289 -10.27 -0.46 9.76
C PHE A 289 -10.22 -0.37 11.29
N THR A 290 -10.65 0.75 11.87
CA THR A 290 -10.70 0.94 13.33
C THR A 290 -12.08 0.70 13.93
N SER A 291 -13.03 0.19 13.14
CA SER A 291 -14.38 -0.08 13.61
C SER A 291 -14.44 -1.26 14.60
N GLU A 292 -15.42 -1.23 15.49
CA GLU A 292 -15.65 -2.31 16.47
C GLU A 292 -16.34 -3.55 15.86
N TYR A 293 -16.70 -3.52 14.57
CA TYR A 293 -17.48 -4.57 13.92
C TYR A 293 -16.69 -5.85 13.59
N GLY A 294 -15.41 -5.92 13.98
CA GLY A 294 -14.61 -7.14 13.93
C GLY A 294 -14.37 -7.70 12.53
N TRP A 295 -14.40 -6.85 11.50
CA TRP A 295 -14.08 -7.25 10.13
C TRP A 295 -12.63 -7.67 10.00
N TYR A 296 -12.35 -8.67 9.18
CA TYR A 296 -10.98 -9.01 8.83
C TYR A 296 -10.43 -7.97 7.83
N ARG A 297 -9.35 -7.31 8.21
CA ARG A 297 -8.78 -6.15 7.51
C ARG A 297 -7.56 -6.56 6.73
N VAL A 298 -7.55 -6.25 5.43
CA VAL A 298 -6.41 -6.50 4.55
C VAL A 298 -5.91 -5.16 4.02
N GLY A 299 -4.65 -4.82 4.29
CA GLY A 299 -3.97 -3.67 3.67
C GLY A 299 -3.13 -4.11 2.49
N ILE A 300 -3.18 -3.36 1.39
CA ILE A 300 -2.28 -3.48 0.23
C ILE A 300 -1.77 -2.09 -0.09
N GLY A 301 -0.45 -1.91 -0.05
CA GLY A 301 0.22 -0.62 -0.23
C GLY A 301 1.68 -0.81 -0.68
N ASP A 302 2.33 0.28 -1.11
CA ASP A 302 3.70 0.26 -1.62
C ASP A 302 4.62 1.34 -1.02
N GLY A 303 4.08 2.30 -0.27
CA GLY A 303 4.75 3.52 0.18
C GLY A 303 4.79 3.75 1.69
N GLY A 304 3.98 3.06 2.49
CA GLY A 304 4.01 3.09 3.96
C GLY A 304 3.05 4.08 4.60
N ASN A 305 2.38 4.90 3.80
CA ASN A 305 1.36 5.87 4.21
C ASN A 305 -0.07 5.36 3.98
N GLU A 306 -0.24 4.12 3.53
CA GLU A 306 -1.52 3.49 3.21
C GLU A 306 -2.11 2.72 4.40
N LEU A 307 -3.43 2.49 4.37
CA LEU A 307 -4.12 1.71 5.39
C LEU A 307 -3.55 0.29 5.49
N GLY A 308 -3.26 -0.13 6.72
CA GLY A 308 -2.62 -1.39 7.06
C GLY A 308 -1.12 -1.27 7.31
N MET A 309 -0.46 -0.22 6.81
CA MET A 309 0.98 0.00 7.03
C MET A 309 1.35 0.31 8.49
N GLY A 310 0.36 0.50 9.37
CA GLY A 310 0.59 0.58 10.82
C GLY A 310 1.21 -0.70 11.40
N CYS A 311 1.12 -1.84 10.70
CA CYS A 311 1.79 -3.08 11.11
C CYS A 311 3.32 -3.04 10.95
N LEU A 312 3.85 -2.04 10.24
CA LEU A 312 5.28 -1.85 10.05
C LEU A 312 5.89 -1.07 11.21
N ASP A 313 7.15 -1.37 11.51
CA ASP A 313 7.90 -0.65 12.55
C ASP A 313 8.17 0.78 12.08
N ARG A 314 7.82 1.75 12.92
CA ARG A 314 7.86 3.17 12.54
C ARG A 314 9.29 3.63 12.29
N GLU A 315 10.23 3.16 13.10
CA GLU A 315 11.64 3.49 12.99
C GLU A 315 12.24 2.89 11.70
N GLU A 316 11.86 1.66 11.32
CA GLU A 316 12.21 1.08 10.03
C GLU A 316 11.65 1.89 8.86
N VAL A 317 10.37 2.28 8.91
CA VAL A 317 9.74 3.14 7.88
C VAL A 317 10.46 4.49 7.79
N ALA A 318 10.72 5.14 8.92
CA ALA A 318 11.45 6.40 8.98
C ALA A 318 12.88 6.30 8.42
N ALA A 319 13.55 5.17 8.60
CA ALA A 319 14.91 4.96 8.14
C ALA A 319 15.01 4.69 6.63
N TYR A 320 14.05 3.98 6.05
CA TYR A 320 14.17 3.46 4.69
C TYR A 320 13.25 4.13 3.66
N VAL A 321 12.18 4.79 4.11
CA VAL A 321 11.20 5.42 3.24
C VAL A 321 11.40 6.94 3.24
N PRO A 322 11.47 7.60 2.07
CA PRO A 322 11.49 9.06 2.01
C PRO A 322 10.33 9.68 2.79
N HIS A 323 10.63 10.63 3.69
CA HIS A 323 9.67 11.24 4.60
C HIS A 323 8.96 10.26 5.57
N GLY A 324 9.48 9.04 5.75
CA GLY A 324 8.84 7.95 6.50
C GLY A 324 8.36 8.33 7.90
N GLU A 325 9.17 9.10 8.65
CA GLU A 325 8.80 9.58 10.00
C GLU A 325 7.48 10.38 10.02
N THR A 326 7.22 11.09 8.92
CA THR A 326 6.09 12.01 8.75
C THR A 326 4.88 11.34 8.10
N ILE A 327 5.11 10.44 7.14
CA ILE A 327 4.05 9.87 6.30
C ILE A 327 3.50 8.54 6.82
N HIS A 328 4.23 7.85 7.70
CA HIS A 328 3.86 6.52 8.20
C HIS A 328 2.42 6.49 8.72
N CYS A 329 1.61 5.64 8.10
CA CYS A 329 0.24 5.39 8.53
C CYS A 329 0.23 4.64 9.87
N CYS A 330 -0.60 5.07 10.81
CA CYS A 330 -0.71 4.45 12.13
C CYS A 330 -1.81 3.38 12.23
N VAL A 331 -2.47 3.05 11.12
CA VAL A 331 -3.61 2.11 11.11
C VAL A 331 -3.14 0.73 10.69
N GLU A 332 -3.30 -0.24 11.60
CA GLU A 332 -2.95 -1.64 11.42
C GLU A 332 -4.03 -2.43 10.63
N ALA A 333 -3.63 -3.60 10.12
CA ALA A 333 -4.48 -4.58 9.45
C ALA A 333 -4.23 -5.99 10.00
N ASP A 334 -5.16 -6.91 9.78
CA ASP A 334 -5.00 -8.32 10.17
C ASP A 334 -4.09 -9.09 9.19
N ALA A 335 -4.04 -8.63 7.93
CA ALA A 335 -3.02 -8.99 6.96
C ALA A 335 -2.60 -7.75 6.16
N LEU A 336 -1.31 -7.66 5.84
CA LEU A 336 -0.69 -6.60 5.06
C LEU A 336 0.11 -7.21 3.90
N MET A 337 -0.13 -6.74 2.69
CA MET A 337 0.66 -7.05 1.51
C MET A 337 1.43 -5.81 1.07
N VAL A 338 2.75 -5.82 1.27
CA VAL A 338 3.64 -4.78 0.75
C VAL A 338 4.06 -5.16 -0.67
N CYS A 339 3.69 -4.35 -1.64
CA CYS A 339 3.96 -4.59 -3.06
C CYS A 339 4.91 -3.52 -3.62
N GLY A 340 5.44 -3.72 -4.82
CA GLY A 340 6.10 -2.63 -5.56
C GLY A 340 5.12 -1.69 -6.25
N VAL A 341 3.89 -2.16 -6.50
CA VAL A 341 2.72 -1.43 -7.03
C VAL A 341 1.48 -2.12 -6.45
N SER A 342 0.57 -1.38 -5.83
CA SER A 342 -0.59 -1.93 -5.11
C SER A 342 -1.59 -2.65 -6.02
N ASN A 343 -1.72 -2.21 -7.26
CA ASN A 343 -2.52 -2.87 -8.29
C ASN A 343 -2.14 -4.36 -8.45
N TRP A 344 -0.85 -4.69 -8.38
CA TRP A 344 -0.37 -6.07 -8.47
C TRP A 344 -0.85 -6.91 -7.28
N GLY A 345 -0.83 -6.34 -6.08
CA GLY A 345 -1.33 -7.00 -4.88
C GLY A 345 -2.83 -7.34 -4.98
N GLY A 346 -3.64 -6.43 -5.51
CA GLY A 346 -5.06 -6.69 -5.77
C GLY A 346 -5.28 -7.87 -6.74
N ALA A 347 -4.54 -7.89 -7.85
CA ALA A 347 -4.60 -8.98 -8.84
C ALA A 347 -4.08 -10.32 -8.27
N ALA A 348 -3.00 -10.31 -7.49
CA ALA A 348 -2.46 -11.50 -6.85
C ALA A 348 -3.40 -12.07 -5.79
N LEU A 349 -4.08 -11.23 -5.01
CA LEU A 349 -5.10 -11.67 -4.07
C LEU A 349 -6.28 -12.33 -4.80
N ALA A 350 -6.70 -11.77 -5.94
CA ALA A 350 -7.74 -12.36 -6.77
C ALA A 350 -7.33 -13.77 -7.26
N ALA A 351 -6.12 -13.89 -7.79
CA ALA A 351 -5.56 -15.16 -8.25
C ALA A 351 -5.43 -16.19 -7.10
N ALA A 352 -4.90 -15.79 -5.94
CA ALA A 352 -4.73 -16.67 -4.79
C ALA A 352 -6.07 -17.23 -4.28
N ILE A 353 -7.10 -16.39 -4.19
CA ILE A 353 -8.45 -16.81 -3.79
C ILE A 353 -9.01 -17.80 -4.81
N ALA A 354 -8.87 -17.53 -6.11
CA ALA A 354 -9.35 -18.40 -7.17
C ALA A 354 -8.67 -19.77 -7.16
N LEU A 355 -7.34 -19.79 -6.97
CA LEU A 355 -6.56 -21.03 -6.84
C LEU A 355 -7.03 -21.87 -5.65
N MET A 356 -7.23 -21.25 -4.48
CA MET A 356 -7.74 -21.94 -3.29
C MET A 356 -9.19 -22.40 -3.44
N CYS A 357 -9.97 -21.77 -4.32
CA CYS A 357 -11.31 -22.22 -4.68
C CYS A 357 -11.31 -23.35 -5.74
N GLY A 358 -10.18 -23.64 -6.38
CA GLY A 358 -10.11 -24.54 -7.54
C GLY A 358 -10.71 -23.93 -8.81
N GLU A 359 -10.81 -22.61 -8.88
CA GLU A 359 -11.55 -21.84 -9.90
C GLU A 359 -10.62 -20.85 -10.63
N GLY A 360 -9.31 -21.14 -10.68
CA GLY A 360 -8.30 -20.29 -11.32
C GLY A 360 -8.59 -20.02 -12.80
N GLU A 361 -9.01 -21.04 -13.55
CA GLU A 361 -9.39 -20.92 -14.97
C GLU A 361 -10.60 -19.99 -15.17
N LYS A 362 -11.58 -20.05 -14.26
CA LYS A 362 -12.82 -19.28 -14.33
C LYS A 362 -12.58 -17.78 -14.31
N ILE A 363 -11.59 -17.31 -13.56
CA ILE A 363 -11.27 -15.87 -13.45
C ILE A 363 -10.03 -15.47 -14.24
N ALA A 364 -9.29 -16.40 -14.84
CA ALA A 364 -8.05 -16.10 -15.55
C ALA A 364 -8.24 -15.00 -16.62
N GLY A 365 -9.40 -14.96 -17.28
CA GLY A 365 -9.75 -13.90 -18.22
C GLY A 365 -9.75 -12.49 -17.62
N ASN A 366 -9.95 -12.33 -16.31
CA ASN A 366 -9.89 -11.03 -15.63
C ASN A 366 -8.44 -10.58 -15.34
N LEU A 367 -7.48 -11.49 -15.40
CA LEU A 367 -6.07 -11.24 -15.09
C LEU A 367 -5.22 -10.99 -16.33
N THR A 368 -5.80 -10.99 -17.54
CA THR A 368 -5.01 -10.76 -18.74
C THR A 368 -4.56 -9.30 -18.84
N ARG A 369 -3.45 -9.09 -19.57
CA ARG A 369 -2.96 -7.74 -19.86
C ARG A 369 -4.02 -6.91 -20.60
N GLU A 370 -4.78 -7.48 -21.53
CA GLU A 370 -5.75 -6.74 -22.35
C GLU A 370 -6.94 -6.24 -21.53
N VAL A 371 -7.37 -7.00 -20.51
CA VAL A 371 -8.39 -6.53 -19.58
C VAL A 371 -7.84 -5.39 -18.73
N SER A 372 -6.63 -5.53 -18.22
CA SER A 372 -6.00 -4.54 -17.34
C SER A 372 -5.65 -3.25 -18.09
N GLU A 373 -5.18 -3.36 -19.33
CA GLU A 373 -4.90 -2.24 -20.23
C GLU A 373 -6.19 -1.47 -20.53
N ARG A 374 -7.26 -2.19 -20.91
CA ARG A 374 -8.57 -1.56 -21.15
C ARG A 374 -9.10 -0.84 -19.90
N ILE A 375 -8.89 -1.42 -18.70
CA ILE A 375 -9.23 -0.75 -17.44
C ILE A 375 -8.41 0.54 -17.28
N LEU A 376 -7.09 0.46 -17.48
CA LEU A 376 -6.19 1.60 -17.35
C LEU A 376 -6.51 2.71 -18.36
N GLU A 377 -6.77 2.37 -19.63
CA GLU A 377 -7.14 3.34 -20.66
C GLU A 377 -8.39 4.13 -20.30
N ARG A 378 -9.47 3.43 -19.90
CA ARG A 378 -10.71 4.10 -19.50
C ARG A 378 -10.52 4.89 -18.21
N MET A 379 -9.77 4.37 -17.26
CA MET A 379 -9.42 5.05 -16.03
C MET A 379 -8.70 6.38 -16.30
N VAL A 380 -7.71 6.38 -17.20
CA VAL A 380 -6.91 7.56 -17.54
C VAL A 380 -7.70 8.55 -18.37
N TYR A 381 -8.45 8.12 -19.39
CA TYR A 381 -9.04 9.05 -20.36
C TYR A 381 -10.52 9.38 -20.12
N GLU A 382 -11.30 8.48 -19.52
CA GLU A 382 -12.69 8.73 -19.12
C GLU A 382 -12.77 9.10 -17.62
N GLY A 383 -11.89 8.53 -16.80
CA GLY A 383 -11.80 8.68 -15.34
C GLY A 383 -10.79 9.71 -14.83
N PRO A 384 -10.51 10.76 -15.60
CA PRO A 384 -9.21 11.48 -15.77
C PRO A 384 -8.06 11.14 -14.79
N ALA A 385 -7.69 9.86 -14.63
CA ALA A 385 -6.63 9.48 -13.71
C ALA A 385 -5.23 9.87 -14.22
N VAL A 386 -4.30 10.01 -13.28
CA VAL A 386 -2.90 10.37 -13.55
C VAL A 386 -1.94 9.38 -12.93
N ASP A 387 -0.73 9.32 -13.45
CA ASP A 387 0.35 8.61 -12.78
C ASP A 387 0.71 9.31 -11.45
N GLY A 388 0.75 8.56 -10.34
CA GLY A 388 0.95 9.11 -8.99
C GLY A 388 2.31 9.78 -8.77
N VAL A 389 3.32 9.35 -9.52
CA VAL A 389 4.69 9.88 -9.44
C VAL A 389 4.86 11.14 -10.29
N SER A 390 4.50 11.10 -11.57
CA SER A 390 4.67 12.25 -12.48
C SER A 390 3.53 13.28 -12.42
N GLY A 391 2.34 12.88 -11.97
CA GLY A 391 1.12 13.69 -12.04
C GLY A 391 0.60 13.87 -13.47
N GLU A 392 1.13 13.12 -14.44
CA GLU A 392 0.75 13.19 -15.85
C GLU A 392 -0.37 12.19 -16.19
N GLN A 393 -1.29 12.62 -17.05
CA GLN A 393 -2.35 11.76 -17.58
C GLN A 393 -1.81 10.89 -18.72
N ARG A 394 -1.36 9.68 -18.41
CA ARG A 394 -0.77 8.72 -19.35
C ARG A 394 -0.95 7.28 -18.86
N LEU A 395 -0.73 6.30 -19.75
CA LEU A 395 -0.80 4.86 -19.43
C LEU A 395 0.45 4.41 -18.66
N CYS A 396 0.54 4.84 -17.41
CA CYS A 396 1.66 4.59 -16.51
C CYS A 396 1.10 4.45 -15.10
N VAL A 397 1.73 3.60 -14.29
CA VAL A 397 1.42 3.48 -12.87
C VAL A 397 2.73 3.56 -12.10
N ASP A 398 2.80 4.42 -11.10
CA ASP A 398 3.99 4.65 -10.27
C ASP A 398 5.29 5.00 -11.02
N GLY A 399 5.14 5.76 -12.11
CA GLY A 399 6.25 6.13 -12.97
C GLY A 399 6.75 4.97 -13.86
N LEU A 400 6.12 3.80 -13.80
CA LEU A 400 6.45 2.62 -14.58
C LEU A 400 5.55 2.51 -15.81
N ASP A 401 6.16 2.26 -16.97
CA ASP A 401 5.47 2.17 -18.25
C ASP A 401 4.61 0.90 -18.35
N TRP A 402 3.40 1.02 -18.91
CA TRP A 402 2.46 -0.09 -19.06
C TRP A 402 3.06 -1.27 -19.82
N GLU A 403 3.57 -1.04 -21.03
CA GLU A 403 4.04 -2.10 -21.92
C GLU A 403 5.35 -2.71 -21.44
N ALA A 404 6.26 -1.86 -20.94
CA ALA A 404 7.57 -2.32 -20.52
C ALA A 404 7.55 -3.07 -19.19
N VAL A 405 6.63 -2.73 -18.27
CA VAL A 405 6.66 -3.23 -16.89
C VAL A 405 5.37 -3.95 -16.49
N HIS A 406 4.21 -3.29 -16.55
CA HIS A 406 2.99 -3.88 -15.97
C HIS A 406 2.41 -5.01 -16.81
N ALA A 407 2.39 -4.90 -18.14
CA ALA A 407 1.80 -5.90 -19.00
C ALA A 407 2.51 -7.28 -18.88
N PRO A 408 3.86 -7.37 -18.83
CA PRO A 408 4.56 -8.62 -18.52
C PRO A 408 4.23 -9.20 -17.14
N ILE A 409 4.03 -8.36 -16.12
CA ILE A 409 3.59 -8.81 -14.79
C ILE A 409 2.19 -9.43 -14.87
N MET A 410 1.28 -8.82 -15.62
CA MET A 410 -0.07 -9.36 -15.80
C MET A 410 -0.06 -10.70 -16.54
N ASP A 411 0.79 -10.87 -17.56
CA ASP A 411 0.93 -12.16 -18.23
C ASP A 411 1.42 -13.26 -17.29
N GLU A 412 2.42 -12.96 -16.46
CA GLU A 412 2.95 -13.93 -15.50
C GLU A 412 1.89 -14.27 -14.43
N MET A 413 1.15 -13.27 -13.95
CA MET A 413 0.02 -13.45 -13.03
C MET A 413 -1.07 -14.34 -13.63
N TYR A 414 -1.44 -14.09 -14.89
CA TYR A 414 -2.39 -14.89 -15.65
C TYR A 414 -1.93 -16.34 -15.79
N MET A 415 -0.67 -16.57 -16.17
CA MET A 415 -0.11 -17.92 -16.32
C MET A 415 -0.08 -18.68 -15.00
N ILE A 416 0.34 -18.03 -13.92
CA ILE A 416 0.34 -18.63 -12.57
C ILE A 416 -1.10 -18.94 -12.13
N CYS A 417 -2.10 -18.10 -12.42
CA CYS A 417 -3.49 -18.33 -12.02
C CYS A 417 -4.18 -19.42 -12.84
N LYS A 418 -4.02 -19.40 -14.17
CA LYS A 418 -4.63 -20.40 -15.06
C LYS A 418 -4.06 -21.79 -14.80
N GLY A 419 -2.74 -21.88 -14.59
CA GLY A 419 -2.02 -23.13 -14.45
C GLY A 419 -1.82 -23.82 -15.80
N SER A 420 -0.75 -24.59 -15.94
CA SER A 420 -0.62 -25.52 -17.06
C SER A 420 -1.65 -26.62 -16.86
N SER A 421 -2.59 -26.76 -17.80
CA SER A 421 -3.34 -28.00 -17.93
C SER A 421 -2.34 -29.10 -18.24
N ASN A 422 -1.88 -29.84 -17.22
CA ASN A 422 -1.28 -31.15 -17.43
C ASN A 422 -2.40 -32.09 -17.91
N GLN A 423 -2.75 -31.95 -19.18
CA GLN A 423 -3.27 -33.06 -19.96
C GLN A 423 -2.05 -33.86 -20.43
N GLU A 424 -1.54 -34.71 -19.55
CA GLU A 424 -0.87 -35.93 -20.00
C GLU A 424 -1.94 -37.03 -19.88
N GLU A 425 -2.54 -37.38 -21.03
CA GLU A 425 -3.24 -38.65 -21.23
C GLU A 425 -2.23 -39.80 -21.35
#